data_AF-A0A9W7EVN9-F1
#
_entry.id   AF-A0A9W7EVN9-F1
#
_cell.length_a   1.000
_cell.length_b   1.000
_cell.length_c   1.000
_cell.angle_alpha   90.00
_cell.angle_beta   90.00
_cell.angle_gamma   90.00
#
_symmetry.space_group_name_H-M   'P 1'
#
loop_
_entity.id
_entity.type
_entity.pdbx_description
1 polymer ?
#
loop_
_entity_poly.entity_id
_entity_poly.type
_entity_poly.pdbx_seq_one_letter_code
_entity_poly.pdbx_strand_id
1 'polypeptide(L)'
;MIATFLFLCTLFNLTLRSAHANRASLLQDSQLPLSTSGRDIVDAHGEVVKLACVNWYGAHMETFAVNGLHKRTLTEIVDQIADTGFNCIRMPFALDLTFKPDFIVPTVALTANPDLIGKTGLEVFHITMKALTDANIVVFLNNHNSVAAWCCNIDSLDGLWSNDAYNAEQWIESLVYLADYYKDDKHVIGIDLRNEIHDVKNSNRYITWGESKDIDNDWKHATEVASAAIYEKNPDWLIIVSGLCFSFDLRKMVDNLPDLKQENKLVWTTHYYSFSRWWQKMENQVLQRHLEMTWIDLQGVTVKWIIGSSFALIILTVMLSARLKFKKLNDWYFFPREPKVTVAAICFSLSIYCVLLILGLESGATAVREGYDEGGCATMAIEADMMDIGRSCAIALAIISGIVHVGLMYMLNTGMAFRREDHDMKFDEYSDKEIEMQRLSNEGMEDGRKGSNSSDGLGGGVTKVADKSCMCCDFLIFTLLHNIFIVLILILAVASAANHLANKTETYAMFHDELYGKWMLQNHNAPVLVGEFGTGSDGSSTAETDYWYAMTRFLKEYDLNYAYWPWNGERWNNSTLAFQNEGYGLVKEDWATIRRPKIVNDLIALND
;
A
#
# COMPACT_ATOMS: atom_id res chain seq x y z
N MET A 1 39.42 -1.02 38.05
CA MET A 1 39.67 -2.45 37.76
C MET A 1 38.64 -3.36 38.39
N ILE A 2 38.50 -3.42 39.73
CA ILE A 2 37.53 -4.33 40.40
C ILE A 2 36.07 -4.01 40.01
N ALA A 3 35.68 -2.74 39.96
CA ALA A 3 34.33 -2.34 39.55
C ALA A 3 34.02 -2.71 38.08
N THR A 4 34.99 -2.56 37.18
CA THR A 4 34.88 -2.95 35.76
C THR A 4 34.78 -4.47 35.62
N PHE A 5 35.56 -5.22 36.40
CA PHE A 5 35.50 -6.68 36.42
C PHE A 5 34.17 -7.20 36.97
N LEU A 6 33.69 -6.62 38.08
CA LEU A 6 32.38 -6.96 38.64
C LEU A 6 31.23 -6.63 37.69
N PHE A 7 31.29 -5.48 37.00
CA PHE A 7 30.31 -5.08 36.00
C PHE A 7 30.29 -6.04 34.80
N LEU A 8 31.47 -6.42 34.28
CA LEU A 8 31.60 -7.41 33.21
C LEU A 8 31.10 -8.80 33.65
N CYS A 9 31.42 -9.23 34.87
CA CYS A 9 30.91 -10.49 35.42
C CYS A 9 29.38 -10.47 35.61
N THR A 10 28.79 -9.35 36.06
CA THR A 10 27.33 -9.24 36.16
C THR A 10 26.67 -9.27 34.78
N LEU A 11 27.20 -8.53 33.80
CA LEU A 11 26.69 -8.55 32.43
C LEU A 11 26.79 -9.95 31.82
N PHE A 12 27.93 -10.63 31.99
CA PHE A 12 28.13 -11.99 31.51
C PHE A 12 27.16 -13.01 32.16
N ASN A 13 26.90 -12.87 33.46
CA ASN A 13 25.92 -13.71 34.15
C ASN A 13 24.47 -13.41 33.71
N LEU A 14 24.15 -12.16 33.41
CA LEU A 14 22.84 -11.74 32.87
C LEU A 14 22.64 -12.29 31.46
N THR A 15 23.64 -12.20 30.58
CA THR A 15 23.56 -12.75 29.22
C THR A 15 23.45 -14.27 29.23
N LEU A 16 24.21 -14.96 30.08
CA LEU A 16 24.11 -16.41 30.23
C LEU A 16 22.73 -16.85 30.74
N ARG A 17 22.18 -16.15 31.75
CA ARG A 17 20.83 -16.45 32.26
C ARG A 17 19.75 -16.21 31.21
N SER A 18 19.86 -15.14 30.42
CA SER A 18 18.94 -14.86 29.31
C SER A 18 18.99 -15.95 28.24
N ALA A 19 20.19 -16.36 27.82
CA ALA A 19 20.36 -17.43 26.83
C ALA A 19 19.80 -18.78 27.35
N HIS A 20 20.02 -19.11 28.62
CA HIS A 20 19.45 -20.33 29.22
C HIS A 20 17.91 -20.26 29.33
N ALA A 21 17.34 -19.10 29.65
CA ALA A 21 15.89 -18.90 29.67
C ALA A 21 15.29 -19.02 28.26
N ASN A 22 15.96 -18.44 27.26
CA ASN A 22 15.55 -18.52 25.86
C ASN A 22 15.61 -19.97 25.34
N ARG A 23 16.65 -20.73 25.66
CA ARG A 23 16.72 -22.15 25.26
C ARG A 23 15.70 -23.04 25.98
N ALA A 24 15.10 -22.59 27.08
CA ALA A 24 14.04 -23.32 27.76
C ALA A 24 12.69 -23.25 27.02
N SER A 25 12.51 -22.33 26.05
CA SER A 25 11.31 -22.27 25.20
C SER A 25 11.42 -23.14 23.94
N LEU A 26 12.53 -23.85 23.74
CA LEU A 26 12.73 -24.79 22.64
C LEU A 26 11.96 -26.08 22.90
N LEU A 27 11.29 -26.57 21.84
CA LEU A 27 10.40 -27.73 21.93
C LEU A 27 11.19 -29.03 22.10
N GLN A 28 10.78 -29.83 23.07
CA GLN A 28 11.38 -31.12 23.37
C GLN A 28 10.67 -32.25 22.59
N ASP A 29 11.36 -33.38 22.37
CA ASP A 29 10.80 -34.58 21.71
C ASP A 29 9.46 -35.06 22.30
N SER A 30 9.28 -34.88 23.60
CA SER A 30 8.04 -35.28 24.29
C SER A 30 6.84 -34.42 23.90
N GLN A 31 7.07 -33.21 23.41
CA GLN A 31 6.03 -32.26 22.97
C GLN A 31 5.67 -32.48 21.49
N LEU A 32 6.40 -33.32 20.76
CA LEU A 32 6.23 -33.52 19.32
C LEU A 32 5.62 -34.91 19.01
N PRO A 33 4.80 -35.05 17.95
CA PRO A 33 4.56 -34.08 16.87
C PRO A 33 3.50 -33.02 17.22
N LEU A 34 3.47 -31.95 16.42
CA LEU A 34 2.45 -30.89 16.55
C LEU A 34 1.15 -31.27 15.83
N SER A 35 0.05 -30.66 16.27
CA SER A 35 -1.27 -30.72 15.63
C SER A 35 -1.99 -29.38 15.76
N THR A 36 -3.22 -29.28 15.27
CA THR A 36 -4.03 -28.06 15.34
C THR A 36 -5.33 -28.29 16.11
N SER A 37 -5.74 -27.28 16.87
CA SER A 37 -7.00 -27.29 17.61
C SER A 37 -7.65 -25.91 17.51
N GLY A 38 -8.71 -25.83 16.70
CA GLY A 38 -9.36 -24.56 16.40
C GLY A 38 -8.39 -23.59 15.72
N ARG A 39 -8.11 -22.46 16.38
CA ARG A 39 -7.17 -21.43 15.90
C ARG A 39 -5.72 -21.65 16.33
N ASP A 40 -5.45 -22.64 17.17
CA ASP A 40 -4.16 -22.80 17.85
C ASP A 40 -3.38 -24.01 17.30
N ILE A 41 -2.06 -23.88 17.25
CA ILE A 41 -1.15 -25.03 17.08
C ILE A 41 -0.90 -25.58 18.48
N VAL A 42 -0.99 -26.90 18.63
CA VAL A 42 -0.84 -27.58 19.91
C VAL A 42 0.20 -28.69 19.86
N ASP A 43 0.83 -28.94 20.99
CA ASP A 43 1.81 -30.00 21.19
C ASP A 43 1.13 -31.38 21.35
N ALA A 44 1.94 -32.44 21.50
CA ALA A 44 1.46 -33.81 21.69
C ALA A 44 0.63 -34.02 22.98
N HIS A 45 0.66 -33.07 23.92
CA HIS A 45 -0.15 -33.07 25.15
C HIS A 45 -1.43 -32.22 25.01
N GLY A 46 -1.60 -31.50 23.89
CA GLY A 46 -2.71 -30.59 23.66
C GLY A 46 -2.48 -29.17 24.19
N GLU A 47 -1.26 -28.83 24.60
CA GLU A 47 -0.91 -27.49 25.07
C GLU A 47 -0.60 -26.57 23.88
N VAL A 48 -1.03 -25.31 23.96
CA VAL A 48 -0.80 -24.33 22.89
C VAL A 48 0.69 -24.04 22.72
N VAL A 49 1.14 -24.07 21.48
CA VAL A 49 2.52 -23.80 21.09
C VAL A 49 2.60 -22.49 20.31
N LYS A 50 3.40 -21.56 20.82
CA LYS A 50 3.80 -20.36 20.09
C LYS A 50 5.02 -20.66 19.21
N LEU A 51 4.84 -20.61 17.91
CA LEU A 51 5.92 -20.64 16.93
C LEU A 51 6.42 -19.21 16.67
N ALA A 52 7.60 -18.94 17.22
CA ALA A 52 8.35 -17.71 17.05
C ALA A 52 9.49 -17.98 16.07
N CYS A 53 9.16 -17.91 14.79
CA CYS A 53 10.06 -18.32 13.72
C CYS A 53 10.82 -17.14 13.10
N VAL A 54 11.94 -17.46 12.45
CA VAL A 54 12.55 -16.60 11.43
C VAL A 54 12.69 -17.36 10.12
N ASN A 55 12.64 -16.65 9.01
CA ASN A 55 13.05 -17.19 7.72
C ASN A 55 14.59 -17.17 7.65
N TRP A 56 15.21 -18.33 7.43
CA TRP A 56 16.63 -18.43 7.11
C TRP A 56 16.80 -18.98 5.71
N TYR A 57 16.99 -18.07 4.76
CA TYR A 57 16.91 -18.38 3.34
C TYR A 57 18.29 -18.54 2.68
N GLY A 58 18.29 -19.07 1.46
CA GLY A 58 19.45 -19.19 0.58
C GLY A 58 19.49 -20.54 -0.14
N ALA A 59 18.96 -21.59 0.48
CA ALA A 59 18.88 -22.91 -0.14
C ALA A 59 17.93 -22.96 -1.35
N HIS A 60 16.97 -22.04 -1.43
CA HIS A 60 16.13 -21.83 -2.62
C HIS A 60 16.82 -21.00 -3.73
N MET A 61 18.00 -20.43 -3.47
CA MET A 61 18.73 -19.56 -4.40
C MET A 61 19.84 -20.31 -5.12
N GLU A 62 20.52 -19.63 -6.05
CA GLU A 62 21.47 -20.20 -7.00
C GLU A 62 22.75 -20.80 -6.37
N THR A 63 22.99 -20.57 -5.08
CA THR A 63 24.06 -21.21 -4.31
C THR A 63 23.67 -22.56 -3.73
N PHE A 64 22.37 -22.88 -3.66
CA PHE A 64 21.81 -24.12 -3.09
C PHE A 64 22.18 -24.34 -1.62
N ALA A 65 22.55 -23.28 -0.91
CA ALA A 65 22.88 -23.32 0.51
C ALA A 65 22.33 -22.08 1.20
N VAL A 66 21.92 -22.22 2.47
CA VAL A 66 21.55 -21.08 3.29
C VAL A 66 22.68 -20.05 3.33
N ASN A 67 22.33 -18.76 3.26
CA ASN A 67 23.36 -17.72 3.27
C ASN A 67 24.02 -17.66 4.66
N GLY A 68 25.24 -17.12 4.71
CA GLY A 68 25.98 -16.88 5.96
C GLY A 68 27.07 -17.90 6.26
N LEU A 69 27.03 -19.08 5.64
CA LEU A 69 28.04 -20.13 5.78
C LEU A 69 29.43 -19.72 5.22
N HIS A 70 29.50 -18.61 4.50
CA HIS A 70 30.77 -17.97 4.09
C HIS A 70 31.38 -17.09 5.17
N LYS A 71 30.61 -16.70 6.21
CA LYS A 71 31.01 -15.76 7.26
C LYS A 71 31.18 -16.41 8.62
N ARG A 72 30.31 -17.35 8.97
CA ARG A 72 30.25 -17.99 10.29
C ARG A 72 30.06 -19.49 10.13
N THR A 73 30.46 -20.23 11.15
CA THR A 73 30.18 -21.66 11.18
C THR A 73 28.67 -21.90 11.30
N LEU A 74 28.19 -23.01 10.74
CA LEU A 74 26.79 -23.43 10.84
C LEU A 74 26.32 -23.43 12.31
N THR A 75 27.11 -24.02 13.20
CA THR A 75 26.81 -24.08 14.64
C THR A 75 26.71 -22.70 15.27
N GLU A 76 27.61 -21.76 14.96
CA GLU A 76 27.52 -20.39 15.51
C GLU A 76 26.22 -19.69 15.11
N ILE A 77 25.76 -19.87 13.86
CA ILE A 77 24.52 -19.26 13.40
C ILE A 77 23.31 -19.89 14.11
N VAL A 78 23.26 -21.22 14.18
CA VAL A 78 22.18 -21.98 14.85
C VAL A 78 22.11 -21.61 16.33
N ASP A 79 23.24 -21.60 17.03
CA ASP A 79 23.32 -21.22 18.44
C ASP A 79 22.85 -19.78 18.64
N GLN A 80 23.23 -18.87 17.75
CA GLN A 80 22.81 -17.48 17.84
C GLN A 80 21.30 -17.30 17.66
N ILE A 81 20.67 -18.04 16.74
CA ILE A 81 19.22 -18.02 16.54
C ILE A 81 18.52 -18.49 17.82
N ALA A 82 18.94 -19.64 18.37
CA ALA A 82 18.40 -20.18 19.62
C ALA A 82 18.60 -19.22 20.81
N ASP A 83 19.81 -18.67 20.97
CA ASP A 83 20.15 -17.76 22.07
C ASP A 83 19.37 -16.44 21.99
N THR A 84 18.95 -16.04 20.79
CA THR A 84 18.12 -14.85 20.58
C THR A 84 16.69 -15.06 21.09
N GLY A 85 16.21 -16.31 21.16
CA GLY A 85 14.87 -16.66 21.66
C GLY A 85 13.87 -17.08 20.57
N PHE A 86 14.32 -17.29 19.34
CA PHE A 86 13.51 -17.93 18.30
C PHE A 86 13.56 -19.45 18.49
N ASN A 87 12.40 -20.09 18.37
CA ASN A 87 12.26 -21.54 18.55
C ASN A 87 12.02 -22.29 17.23
N CYS A 88 11.94 -21.56 16.12
CA CYS A 88 11.46 -22.11 14.86
C CYS A 88 12.17 -21.50 13.65
N ILE A 89 12.34 -22.29 12.59
CA ILE A 89 12.78 -21.83 11.26
C ILE A 89 11.73 -22.18 10.21
N ARG A 90 11.34 -21.17 9.43
CA ARG A 90 10.77 -21.38 8.10
C ARG A 90 11.95 -21.54 7.14
N MET A 91 12.06 -22.70 6.49
CA MET A 91 13.22 -23.07 5.66
C MET A 91 12.87 -23.06 4.16
N PRO A 92 13.09 -21.93 3.45
CA PRO A 92 12.93 -21.83 2.01
C PRO A 92 13.86 -22.78 1.23
N PHE A 93 13.28 -23.59 0.35
CA PHE A 93 14.00 -24.41 -0.63
C PHE A 93 13.38 -24.29 -2.03
N ALA A 94 14.13 -24.68 -3.07
CA ALA A 94 13.64 -24.79 -4.45
C ALA A 94 13.56 -26.25 -4.88
N LEU A 95 12.69 -26.59 -5.83
CA LEU A 95 12.63 -27.97 -6.38
C LEU A 95 13.95 -28.40 -7.02
N ASP A 96 14.69 -27.44 -7.57
CA ASP A 96 16.07 -27.64 -8.01
C ASP A 96 16.95 -28.38 -6.99
N LEU A 97 16.71 -28.20 -5.68
CA LEU A 97 17.48 -28.87 -4.63
C LEU A 97 17.36 -30.40 -4.70
N THR A 98 16.18 -30.93 -5.06
CA THR A 98 15.93 -32.38 -5.17
C THR A 98 16.14 -32.89 -6.59
N PHE A 99 15.90 -32.06 -7.62
CA PHE A 99 16.05 -32.44 -9.03
C PHE A 99 17.45 -32.16 -9.62
N LYS A 100 18.33 -31.45 -8.90
CA LYS A 100 19.76 -31.29 -9.25
C LYS A 100 20.65 -31.78 -8.09
N PRO A 101 20.53 -33.07 -7.70
CA PRO A 101 21.18 -33.59 -6.50
C PRO A 101 22.72 -33.56 -6.58
N ASP A 102 23.29 -33.53 -7.79
CA ASP A 102 24.74 -33.47 -8.02
C ASP A 102 25.32 -32.03 -8.02
N PHE A 103 24.48 -31.01 -7.82
CA PHE A 103 24.95 -29.62 -7.80
C PHE A 103 25.81 -29.36 -6.56
N ILE A 104 27.10 -29.14 -6.77
CA ILE A 104 28.06 -28.81 -5.70
C ILE A 104 27.92 -27.35 -5.30
N VAL A 105 27.75 -27.10 -4.00
CA VAL A 105 27.66 -25.74 -3.47
C VAL A 105 28.95 -24.97 -3.78
N PRO A 106 28.88 -23.76 -4.37
CA PRO A 106 30.05 -22.96 -4.65
C PRO A 106 30.88 -22.69 -3.38
N THR A 107 32.20 -22.89 -3.45
CA THR A 107 33.11 -22.68 -2.30
C THR A 107 32.97 -21.29 -1.68
N VAL A 108 32.65 -20.27 -2.48
CA VAL A 108 32.43 -18.89 -2.00
C VAL A 108 31.29 -18.78 -0.99
N ALA A 109 30.30 -19.69 -1.02
CA ALA A 109 29.20 -19.74 -0.08
C ALA A 109 29.55 -20.48 1.24
N LEU A 110 30.70 -21.15 1.31
CA LEU A 110 31.07 -22.06 2.41
C LEU A 110 32.43 -21.73 3.05
N THR A 111 33.00 -20.55 2.80
CA THR A 111 34.38 -20.23 3.23
C THR A 111 34.63 -20.32 4.74
N ALA A 112 33.60 -20.22 5.59
CA ALA A 112 33.72 -20.41 7.04
C ALA A 112 33.46 -21.86 7.50
N ASN A 113 33.03 -22.75 6.60
CA ASN A 113 32.67 -24.15 6.86
C ASN A 113 33.44 -25.07 5.90
N PRO A 114 34.78 -25.20 6.06
CA PRO A 114 35.63 -25.93 5.12
C PRO A 114 35.32 -27.42 5.01
N ASP A 115 34.69 -28.01 6.02
CA ASP A 115 34.19 -29.39 6.07
C ASP A 115 32.97 -29.62 5.15
N LEU A 116 32.27 -28.54 4.76
CA LEU A 116 31.15 -28.60 3.81
C LEU A 116 31.61 -28.43 2.34
N ILE A 117 32.85 -28.02 2.10
CA ILE A 117 33.37 -27.82 0.74
C ILE A 117 33.34 -29.14 -0.04
N GLY A 118 32.78 -29.10 -1.25
CA GLY A 118 32.65 -30.27 -2.12
C GLY A 118 31.40 -31.10 -1.87
N LYS A 119 30.51 -30.67 -0.95
CA LYS A 119 29.18 -31.26 -0.78
C LYS A 119 28.17 -30.69 -1.76
N THR A 120 27.15 -31.48 -2.07
CA THR A 120 26.03 -31.04 -2.89
C THR A 120 25.11 -30.11 -2.10
N GLY A 121 24.27 -29.34 -2.81
CA GLY A 121 23.26 -28.49 -2.19
C GLY A 121 22.35 -29.27 -1.25
N LEU A 122 21.88 -30.44 -1.69
CA LEU A 122 21.01 -31.31 -0.90
C LEU A 122 21.72 -31.85 0.36
N GLU A 123 23.00 -32.24 0.26
CA GLU A 123 23.79 -32.64 1.43
C GLU A 123 23.95 -31.50 2.43
N VAL A 124 24.29 -30.29 1.97
CA VAL A 124 24.43 -29.10 2.84
C VAL A 124 23.08 -28.74 3.47
N PHE A 125 21.97 -28.88 2.74
CA PHE A 125 20.63 -28.68 3.27
C PHE A 125 20.31 -29.66 4.41
N HIS A 126 20.53 -30.96 4.21
CA HIS A 126 20.33 -31.97 5.25
C HIS A 126 21.21 -31.74 6.48
N ILE A 127 22.48 -31.35 6.30
CA ILE A 127 23.39 -31.01 7.40
C ILE A 127 22.88 -29.78 8.17
N THR A 128 22.38 -28.78 7.46
CA THR A 128 21.80 -27.57 8.07
C THR A 128 20.55 -27.91 8.89
N MET A 129 19.65 -28.70 8.32
CA MET A 129 18.43 -29.16 8.99
C MET A 129 18.77 -29.95 10.25
N LYS A 130 19.71 -30.88 10.17
CA LYS A 130 20.17 -31.63 11.34
C LYS A 130 20.78 -30.74 12.43
N ALA A 131 21.56 -29.72 12.07
CA ALA A 131 22.12 -28.80 13.05
C ALA A 131 21.03 -28.02 13.80
N LEU A 132 19.94 -27.63 13.10
CA LEU A 132 18.79 -26.97 13.71
C LEU A 132 18.03 -27.91 14.65
N THR A 133 17.74 -29.14 14.21
CA THR A 133 16.95 -30.09 15.00
C THR A 133 17.73 -30.65 16.19
N ASP A 134 19.04 -30.89 16.06
CA ASP A 134 19.93 -31.23 17.19
C ASP A 134 19.96 -30.11 18.26
N ALA A 135 19.68 -28.87 17.86
CA ALA A 135 19.55 -27.73 18.76
C ALA A 135 18.14 -27.55 19.33
N ASN A 136 17.19 -28.46 19.07
CA ASN A 136 15.76 -28.38 19.40
C ASN A 136 15.01 -27.19 18.77
N ILE A 137 15.55 -26.62 17.68
CA ILE A 137 14.81 -25.65 16.86
C ILE A 137 13.89 -26.45 15.93
N VAL A 138 12.59 -26.21 16.00
CA VAL A 138 11.66 -26.83 15.05
C VAL A 138 11.76 -26.16 13.69
N VAL A 139 11.54 -26.93 12.64
CA VAL A 139 11.64 -26.44 11.26
C VAL A 139 10.42 -26.88 10.48
N PHE A 140 9.83 -25.96 9.73
CA PHE A 140 8.95 -26.33 8.63
C PHE A 140 9.56 -25.87 7.31
N LEU A 141 9.49 -26.77 6.33
CA LEU A 141 10.01 -26.52 5.00
C LEU A 141 9.09 -25.55 4.27
N ASN A 142 9.64 -24.72 3.39
CA ASN A 142 8.83 -23.88 2.50
C ASN A 142 9.30 -24.08 1.07
N ASN A 143 8.44 -24.62 0.20
CA ASN A 143 8.75 -24.64 -1.21
C ASN A 143 8.62 -23.21 -1.76
N HIS A 144 9.76 -22.52 -1.85
CA HIS A 144 9.83 -21.11 -2.17
C HIS A 144 9.83 -20.85 -3.68
N ASN A 145 10.52 -21.72 -4.42
CA ASN A 145 10.61 -21.66 -5.88
C ASN A 145 10.60 -23.06 -6.48
N SER A 146 10.34 -23.13 -7.78
CA SER A 146 10.60 -24.34 -8.55
C SER A 146 12.05 -24.35 -9.04
N VAL A 147 12.50 -23.26 -9.68
CA VAL A 147 13.89 -23.07 -10.11
C VAL A 147 14.63 -22.20 -9.11
N ALA A 148 15.88 -22.54 -8.80
CA ALA A 148 16.66 -21.78 -7.84
C ALA A 148 16.90 -20.33 -8.33
N ALA A 149 16.37 -19.35 -7.61
CA ALA A 149 16.41 -17.93 -7.96
C ALA A 149 15.93 -17.05 -6.80
N TRP A 150 16.02 -15.72 -6.98
CA TRP A 150 15.32 -14.77 -6.11
C TRP A 150 13.84 -14.62 -6.49
N CYS A 151 12.97 -14.56 -5.49
CA CYS A 151 11.52 -14.39 -5.60
C CYS A 151 11.09 -13.03 -4.96
N CYS A 152 9.91 -12.45 -5.19
CA CYS A 152 8.78 -12.86 -6.01
C CYS A 152 8.24 -11.66 -6.78
N ASN A 153 8.52 -11.59 -8.07
CA ASN A 153 7.90 -10.59 -8.95
C ASN A 153 6.53 -11.09 -9.41
N ILE A 154 5.62 -10.17 -9.75
CA ILE A 154 4.25 -10.49 -10.18
C ILE A 154 4.17 -11.35 -11.44
N ASP A 155 5.20 -11.30 -12.27
CA ASP A 155 5.29 -12.09 -13.50
C ASP A 155 6.09 -13.38 -13.31
N SER A 156 6.45 -13.72 -12.07
CA SER A 156 7.19 -14.93 -11.78
C SER A 156 6.33 -16.14 -12.09
N LEU A 157 6.83 -17.05 -12.92
CA LEU A 157 6.19 -18.35 -13.16
C LEU A 157 6.06 -19.17 -11.86
N ASP A 158 6.77 -18.79 -10.81
CA ASP A 158 6.68 -19.40 -9.49
C ASP A 158 5.43 -19.00 -8.69
N GLY A 159 4.58 -18.08 -9.18
CA GLY A 159 3.29 -17.78 -8.55
C GLY A 159 2.33 -18.98 -8.48
N LEU A 160 2.58 -20.02 -9.28
CA LEU A 160 1.96 -21.33 -9.18
C LEU A 160 3.03 -22.40 -8.90
N TRP A 161 2.62 -23.60 -8.49
CA TRP A 161 3.51 -24.71 -8.12
C TRP A 161 4.08 -25.48 -9.33
N SER A 162 3.38 -25.45 -10.47
CA SER A 162 3.88 -25.98 -11.74
C SER A 162 4.30 -24.85 -12.67
N ASN A 163 5.27 -25.08 -13.55
CA ASN A 163 5.68 -24.19 -14.63
C ASN A 163 6.43 -24.97 -15.73
N ASP A 164 7.01 -24.27 -16.70
CA ASP A 164 7.72 -24.89 -17.83
C ASP A 164 8.95 -25.72 -17.42
N ALA A 165 9.53 -25.48 -16.24
CA ALA A 165 10.67 -26.25 -15.73
C ALA A 165 10.24 -27.50 -14.98
N TYR A 166 9.18 -27.41 -14.18
CA TYR A 166 8.69 -28.49 -13.33
C TYR A 166 7.16 -28.53 -13.33
N ASN A 167 6.57 -29.68 -13.63
CA ASN A 167 5.12 -29.87 -13.58
C ASN A 167 4.62 -30.14 -12.14
N ALA A 168 3.30 -30.21 -11.95
CA ALA A 168 2.72 -30.44 -10.62
C ALA A 168 3.09 -31.80 -10.01
N GLU A 169 3.29 -32.84 -10.83
CA GLU A 169 3.71 -34.17 -10.37
C GLU A 169 5.13 -34.12 -9.79
N GLN A 170 6.06 -33.45 -10.47
CA GLN A 170 7.43 -33.24 -9.98
C GLN A 170 7.48 -32.38 -8.73
N TRP A 171 6.63 -31.36 -8.64
CA TRP A 171 6.46 -30.59 -7.40
C TRP A 171 6.08 -31.51 -6.24
N ILE A 172 5.03 -32.33 -6.39
CA ILE A 172 4.59 -33.30 -5.37
C ILE A 172 5.71 -34.31 -5.05
N GLU A 173 6.39 -34.85 -6.06
CA GLU A 173 7.51 -35.79 -5.89
C GLU A 173 8.58 -35.21 -4.97
N SER A 174 8.97 -33.95 -5.17
CA SER A 174 9.94 -33.28 -4.30
C SER A 174 9.43 -33.09 -2.87
N LEU A 175 8.15 -32.75 -2.67
CA LEU A 175 7.58 -32.59 -1.33
C LEU A 175 7.56 -33.93 -0.59
N VAL A 176 7.14 -34.99 -1.28
CA VAL A 176 7.07 -36.36 -0.76
C VAL A 176 8.46 -36.91 -0.45
N TYR A 177 9.47 -36.60 -1.28
CA TYR A 177 10.87 -36.96 -1.01
C TYR A 177 11.34 -36.41 0.34
N LEU A 178 11.11 -35.12 0.59
CA LEU A 178 11.52 -34.48 1.86
C LEU A 178 10.68 -35.00 3.04
N ALA A 179 9.39 -35.27 2.83
CA ALA A 179 8.52 -35.88 3.85
C ALA A 179 9.03 -37.26 4.30
N ASP A 180 9.40 -38.12 3.36
CA ASP A 180 9.94 -39.45 3.66
C ASP A 180 11.34 -39.37 4.30
N TYR A 181 12.19 -38.45 3.85
CA TYR A 181 13.54 -38.28 4.40
C TYR A 181 13.52 -37.86 5.87
N TYR A 182 12.61 -36.95 6.26
CA TYR A 182 12.54 -36.39 7.61
C TYR A 182 11.50 -37.06 8.52
N LYS A 183 10.88 -38.18 8.12
CA LYS A 183 9.81 -38.82 8.91
C LYS A 183 10.19 -39.24 10.33
N ASP A 184 11.47 -39.50 10.57
CA ASP A 184 11.98 -39.91 11.89
C ASP A 184 12.51 -38.71 12.71
N ASP A 185 12.61 -37.51 12.12
CA ASP A 185 13.01 -36.28 12.80
C ASP A 185 11.79 -35.44 13.17
N LYS A 186 11.36 -35.56 14.42
CA LYS A 186 10.14 -34.92 14.94
C LYS A 186 10.21 -33.40 14.94
N HIS A 187 11.40 -32.81 14.94
CA HIS A 187 11.57 -31.36 14.91
C HIS A 187 11.38 -30.79 13.50
N VAL A 188 11.33 -31.62 12.46
CA VAL A 188 10.79 -31.20 11.16
C VAL A 188 9.27 -31.36 11.20
N ILE A 189 8.58 -30.27 11.54
CA ILE A 189 7.17 -30.30 11.98
C ILE A 189 6.16 -30.23 10.83
N GLY A 190 6.59 -29.92 9.60
CA GLY A 190 5.67 -29.80 8.48
C GLY A 190 6.24 -29.09 7.26
N ILE A 191 5.34 -28.73 6.36
CA ILE A 191 5.69 -28.09 5.10
C ILE A 191 4.66 -27.04 4.69
N ASP A 192 5.16 -25.85 4.37
CA ASP A 192 4.50 -24.78 3.62
C ASP A 192 4.60 -25.11 2.13
N LEU A 193 3.48 -25.63 1.61
CA LEU A 193 3.42 -26.35 0.32
C LEU A 193 3.94 -25.52 -0.86
N ARG A 194 3.68 -24.21 -0.84
CA ARG A 194 4.12 -23.29 -1.89
C ARG A 194 4.07 -21.84 -1.39
N ASN A 195 5.16 -21.12 -1.59
CA ASN A 195 5.27 -19.70 -1.27
C ASN A 195 4.42 -18.81 -2.19
N GLU A 196 3.73 -17.82 -1.59
CA GLU A 196 3.13 -16.67 -2.27
C GLU A 196 2.33 -17.01 -3.53
N ILE A 197 1.32 -17.86 -3.40
CA ILE A 197 0.41 -18.21 -4.52
C ILE A 197 -0.22 -16.94 -5.13
N HIS A 198 -0.01 -16.72 -6.44
CA HIS A 198 -0.54 -15.56 -7.18
C HIS A 198 -0.65 -15.78 -8.70
N ASP A 199 -1.57 -15.05 -9.33
CA ASP A 199 -1.80 -15.14 -10.78
C ASP A 199 -0.58 -14.66 -11.57
N VAL A 200 -0.25 -15.35 -12.65
CA VAL A 200 0.85 -15.00 -13.56
C VAL A 200 0.27 -14.51 -14.88
N LYS A 201 -0.03 -13.21 -14.92
CA LYS A 201 -0.79 -12.57 -16.02
C LYS A 201 -0.13 -12.74 -17.39
N ASN A 202 1.17 -12.51 -17.48
CA ASN A 202 1.89 -12.57 -18.75
C ASN A 202 1.88 -13.98 -19.38
N SER A 203 1.58 -15.01 -18.59
CA SER A 203 1.46 -16.39 -19.05
C SER A 203 0.01 -16.88 -19.10
N ASN A 204 -0.99 -16.01 -18.88
CA ASN A 204 -2.41 -16.36 -18.80
C ASN A 204 -2.72 -17.50 -17.80
N ARG A 205 -2.01 -17.54 -16.67
CA ARG A 205 -2.22 -18.54 -15.63
C ARG A 205 -2.87 -17.91 -14.42
N TYR A 206 -4.10 -18.31 -14.15
CA TYR A 206 -4.94 -17.78 -13.08
C TYR A 206 -5.27 -18.89 -12.10
N ILE A 207 -5.15 -18.59 -10.80
CA ILE A 207 -5.42 -19.55 -9.74
C ILE A 207 -6.90 -19.58 -9.41
N THR A 208 -7.41 -20.77 -9.18
CA THR A 208 -8.74 -21.01 -8.61
C THR A 208 -8.65 -21.68 -7.24
N TRP A 209 -9.76 -21.69 -6.51
CA TRP A 209 -9.88 -22.39 -5.23
C TRP A 209 -11.16 -23.22 -5.16
N GLY A 210 -11.06 -24.51 -5.45
CA GLY A 210 -12.18 -25.45 -5.40
C GLY A 210 -13.21 -25.26 -6.52
N GLU A 211 -12.83 -24.62 -7.61
CA GLU A 211 -13.69 -24.40 -8.78
C GLU A 211 -13.47 -25.48 -9.85
N SER A 212 -12.31 -26.15 -9.81
CA SER A 212 -11.95 -27.18 -10.78
C SER A 212 -11.22 -28.37 -10.10
N LYS A 213 -10.91 -29.40 -10.90
CA LYS A 213 -10.03 -30.52 -10.53
C LYS A 213 -8.75 -30.52 -11.37
N ASP A 214 -8.41 -29.38 -11.93
CA ASP A 214 -7.16 -29.19 -12.66
C ASP A 214 -6.04 -28.90 -11.64
N ILE A 215 -5.07 -29.82 -11.61
CA ILE A 215 -3.95 -29.79 -10.69
C ILE A 215 -2.98 -28.64 -10.98
N ASP A 216 -3.06 -27.97 -12.13
CA ASP A 216 -2.12 -26.91 -12.51
C ASP A 216 -2.63 -25.49 -12.23
N ASN A 217 -3.89 -25.34 -11.80
CA ASN A 217 -4.48 -24.03 -11.48
C ASN A 217 -5.37 -24.01 -10.23
N ASP A 218 -5.93 -25.14 -9.79
CA ASP A 218 -6.81 -25.17 -8.62
C ASP A 218 -6.02 -25.50 -7.36
N TRP A 219 -5.78 -24.47 -6.54
CA TRP A 219 -4.89 -24.58 -5.38
C TRP A 219 -5.46 -25.48 -4.29
N LYS A 220 -6.80 -25.56 -4.17
CA LYS A 220 -7.45 -26.50 -3.25
C LYS A 220 -7.22 -27.93 -3.69
N HIS A 221 -7.42 -28.22 -4.97
CA HIS A 221 -7.21 -29.56 -5.49
C HIS A 221 -5.74 -29.99 -5.38
N ALA A 222 -4.80 -29.10 -5.71
CA ALA A 222 -3.37 -29.34 -5.54
C ALA A 222 -2.98 -29.61 -4.08
N THR A 223 -3.55 -28.85 -3.14
CA THR A 223 -3.36 -29.07 -1.70
C THR A 223 -3.85 -30.47 -1.29
N GLU A 224 -5.06 -30.87 -1.71
CA GLU A 224 -5.63 -32.20 -1.39
C GLU A 224 -4.77 -33.35 -1.91
N VAL A 225 -4.29 -33.24 -3.16
CA VAL A 225 -3.47 -34.29 -3.78
C VAL A 225 -2.07 -34.35 -3.15
N ALA A 226 -1.41 -33.21 -2.99
CA ALA A 226 -0.07 -33.14 -2.41
C ALA A 226 -0.05 -33.63 -0.95
N SER A 227 -1.01 -33.17 -0.14
CA SER A 227 -1.11 -33.57 1.27
C SER A 227 -1.38 -35.06 1.43
N ALA A 228 -2.29 -35.64 0.64
CA ALA A 228 -2.55 -37.08 0.66
C ALA A 228 -1.26 -37.89 0.36
N ALA A 229 -0.48 -37.49 -0.64
CA ALA A 229 0.79 -38.14 -0.97
C ALA A 229 1.86 -37.97 0.13
N ILE A 230 1.93 -36.80 0.75
CA ILE A 230 2.83 -36.53 1.89
C ILE A 230 2.48 -37.45 3.06
N TYR A 231 1.19 -37.58 3.41
CA TYR A 231 0.76 -38.37 4.56
C TYR A 231 0.96 -39.87 4.41
N GLU A 232 1.13 -40.39 3.19
CA GLU A 232 1.59 -41.78 2.97
C GLU A 232 3.01 -42.02 3.48
N LYS A 233 3.83 -40.96 3.58
CA LYS A 233 5.22 -41.02 4.07
C LYS A 233 5.37 -40.49 5.48
N ASN A 234 4.69 -39.38 5.79
CA ASN A 234 4.82 -38.68 7.05
C ASN A 234 3.44 -38.16 7.52
N PRO A 235 2.69 -38.96 8.30
CA PRO A 235 1.36 -38.58 8.80
C PRO A 235 1.41 -37.51 9.89
N ASP A 236 2.59 -37.22 10.44
CA ASP A 236 2.75 -36.33 11.58
C ASP A 236 2.92 -34.86 11.20
N TRP A 237 3.23 -34.58 9.94
CA TRP A 237 3.46 -33.23 9.43
C TRP A 237 2.22 -32.33 9.45
N LEU A 238 2.43 -31.08 9.85
CA LEU A 238 1.51 -29.99 9.54
C LEU A 238 1.56 -29.68 8.04
N ILE A 239 0.40 -29.46 7.44
CA ILE A 239 0.27 -28.97 6.07
C ILE A 239 -0.09 -27.50 6.14
N ILE A 240 0.91 -26.67 5.83
CA ILE A 240 0.79 -25.22 5.81
C ILE A 240 0.42 -24.79 4.39
N VAL A 241 -0.68 -24.07 4.25
CA VAL A 241 -1.26 -23.70 2.96
C VAL A 241 -1.24 -22.18 2.82
N SER A 242 -0.50 -21.70 1.82
CA SER A 242 -0.46 -20.28 1.49
C SER A 242 -1.82 -19.73 1.10
N GLY A 243 -2.13 -18.56 1.63
CA GLY A 243 -3.21 -17.72 1.13
C GLY A 243 -3.05 -17.35 -0.34
N LEU A 244 -4.13 -16.83 -0.93
CA LEU A 244 -4.09 -16.27 -2.29
C LEU A 244 -3.48 -14.86 -2.27
N CYS A 245 -3.17 -14.34 -3.45
CA CYS A 245 -2.67 -12.98 -3.64
C CYS A 245 -1.37 -12.73 -2.86
N PHE A 246 -0.33 -13.53 -3.11
CA PHE A 246 0.93 -13.49 -2.37
C PHE A 246 0.72 -13.77 -0.89
N SER A 247 -0.06 -14.82 -0.58
CA SER A 247 -0.40 -15.20 0.79
C SER A 247 -1.18 -14.11 1.57
N PHE A 248 -1.75 -13.10 0.93
CA PHE A 248 -2.38 -11.99 1.66
C PHE A 248 -3.84 -12.27 2.06
N ASP A 249 -4.57 -13.08 1.30
CA ASP A 249 -6.03 -13.18 1.42
C ASP A 249 -6.51 -14.62 1.58
N LEU A 250 -7.23 -14.88 2.68
CA LEU A 250 -7.81 -16.19 3.01
C LEU A 250 -9.34 -16.22 2.81
N ARG A 251 -9.98 -15.11 2.44
CA ARG A 251 -11.45 -15.00 2.42
C ARG A 251 -12.12 -16.04 1.53
N LYS A 252 -11.54 -16.33 0.37
CA LYS A 252 -12.05 -17.38 -0.54
C LYS A 252 -11.80 -18.81 -0.03
N MET A 253 -10.85 -18.98 0.88
CA MET A 253 -10.31 -20.29 1.25
C MET A 253 -11.00 -20.90 2.47
N VAL A 254 -11.29 -20.08 3.48
CA VAL A 254 -11.74 -20.58 4.80
C VAL A 254 -13.16 -21.18 4.76
N ASP A 255 -14.01 -20.73 3.84
CA ASP A 255 -15.37 -21.27 3.67
C ASP A 255 -15.39 -22.59 2.86
N ASN A 256 -14.28 -22.94 2.21
CA ASN A 256 -14.15 -24.14 1.37
C ASN A 256 -12.84 -24.87 1.69
N LEU A 257 -12.77 -25.47 2.88
CA LEU A 257 -11.57 -26.14 3.41
C LEU A 257 -11.11 -27.32 2.53
N PRO A 258 -9.79 -27.53 2.36
CA PRO A 258 -9.26 -28.71 1.66
C PRO A 258 -9.49 -29.98 2.50
N ASP A 259 -9.76 -31.10 1.83
CA ASP A 259 -9.81 -32.41 2.48
C ASP A 259 -8.40 -33.02 2.60
N LEU A 260 -7.75 -32.81 3.74
CA LEU A 260 -6.38 -33.27 4.00
C LEU A 260 -6.26 -34.77 4.32
N LYS A 261 -7.33 -35.55 4.45
CA LYS A 261 -7.32 -36.95 4.95
C LYS A 261 -6.82 -37.16 6.38
N GLN A 262 -5.90 -36.34 6.88
CA GLN A 262 -5.55 -36.25 8.29
C GLN A 262 -6.25 -35.05 8.94
N GLU A 263 -6.90 -35.31 10.07
CA GLU A 263 -7.53 -34.27 10.89
C GLU A 263 -6.47 -33.49 11.68
N ASN A 264 -6.77 -32.26 12.05
CA ASN A 264 -5.95 -31.46 12.98
C ASN A 264 -4.50 -31.21 12.49
N LYS A 265 -4.32 -31.02 11.18
CA LYS A 265 -3.00 -30.75 10.56
C LYS A 265 -2.95 -29.51 9.67
N LEU A 266 -4.08 -28.90 9.35
CA LEU A 266 -4.15 -27.72 8.48
C LEU A 266 -3.70 -26.47 9.23
N VAL A 267 -2.80 -25.69 8.62
CA VAL A 267 -2.41 -24.34 9.04
C VAL A 267 -2.47 -23.42 7.83
N TRP A 268 -3.00 -22.21 7.98
CA TRP A 268 -2.91 -21.17 6.95
C TRP A 268 -1.64 -20.37 7.11
N THR A 269 -0.97 -20.01 6.02
CA THR A 269 0.11 -19.01 6.06
C THR A 269 -0.27 -17.74 5.34
N THR A 270 0.00 -16.60 5.98
CA THR A 270 -0.24 -15.27 5.42
C THR A 270 0.98 -14.37 5.44
N HIS A 271 1.10 -13.51 4.44
CA HIS A 271 2.21 -12.57 4.32
C HIS A 271 1.70 -11.14 4.35
N TYR A 272 2.44 -10.25 4.99
CA TYR A 272 2.10 -8.84 5.00
C TYR A 272 3.30 -7.95 5.25
N TYR A 273 3.68 -7.20 4.24
CA TYR A 273 4.83 -6.31 4.31
C TYR A 273 4.42 -4.86 4.45
N SER A 274 5.39 -4.10 4.92
CA SER A 274 5.30 -2.67 4.96
C SER A 274 5.13 -2.05 3.59
N PHE A 275 5.32 -2.70 2.44
CA PHE A 275 5.00 -2.11 1.12
C PHE A 275 3.62 -2.54 0.60
N SER A 276 2.95 -3.48 1.29
CA SER A 276 1.55 -3.88 1.06
C SER A 276 0.55 -2.77 1.47
N ARG A 277 1.00 -1.51 1.50
CA ARG A 277 0.40 -0.30 2.10
C ARG A 277 -0.91 0.11 1.43
N TRP A 278 -2.02 -0.46 1.89
CA TRP A 278 -3.39 -0.06 1.57
C TRP A 278 -3.85 1.23 2.27
N TRP A 279 -3.08 1.92 3.12
CA TRP A 279 -3.54 3.24 3.61
C TRP A 279 -3.30 4.39 2.64
N GLN A 280 -2.70 4.16 1.46
CA GLN A 280 -3.07 4.99 0.31
C GLN A 280 -4.56 4.83 -0.05
N LYS A 281 -5.18 3.67 0.25
CA LYS A 281 -6.64 3.43 0.19
C LYS A 281 -7.40 3.98 1.41
N MET A 282 -6.75 4.43 2.50
CA MET A 282 -7.45 5.13 3.60
C MET A 282 -8.06 6.46 3.13
N GLU A 283 -7.46 7.15 2.14
CA GLU A 283 -8.10 8.29 1.47
C GLU A 283 -9.50 7.93 0.92
N ASN A 284 -9.76 6.66 0.59
CA ASN A 284 -11.02 6.21 0.02
C ASN A 284 -12.06 5.78 1.07
N GLN A 285 -11.64 5.23 2.21
CA GLN A 285 -12.56 4.67 3.22
C GLN A 285 -13.09 5.71 4.22
N VAL A 286 -12.35 6.79 4.48
CA VAL A 286 -12.80 7.88 5.37
C VAL A 286 -14.05 8.58 4.84
N LEU A 287 -14.18 8.74 3.52
CA LEU A 287 -15.39 9.28 2.86
C LEU A 287 -16.64 8.42 3.15
N GLN A 288 -16.46 7.10 3.15
CA GLN A 288 -17.56 6.14 3.26
C GLN A 288 -18.12 6.04 4.68
N ARG A 289 -17.26 6.09 5.72
CA ARG A 289 -17.70 5.94 7.13
C ARG A 289 -18.30 7.21 7.75
N HIS A 290 -17.87 8.40 7.33
CA HIS A 290 -18.28 9.64 8.01
C HIS A 290 -19.30 10.48 7.22
N LEU A 291 -19.43 10.26 5.91
CA LEU A 291 -20.34 11.01 5.06
C LEU A 291 -21.43 10.15 4.40
N GLU A 292 -21.45 8.82 4.65
CA GLU A 292 -22.29 7.86 3.91
C GLU A 292 -22.18 8.01 2.38
N MET A 293 -21.04 8.52 1.90
CA MET A 293 -20.80 8.78 0.48
C MET A 293 -19.58 7.99 0.01
N THR A 294 -19.73 7.28 -1.10
CA THR A 294 -18.59 6.74 -1.85
C THR A 294 -17.93 7.83 -2.69
N TRP A 295 -16.70 7.62 -3.18
CA TRP A 295 -16.12 8.48 -4.22
C TRP A 295 -17.03 8.59 -5.45
N ILE A 296 -17.80 7.54 -5.75
CA ILE A 296 -18.80 7.49 -6.82
C ILE A 296 -20.00 8.41 -6.51
N ASP A 297 -20.42 8.52 -5.25
CA ASP A 297 -21.48 9.44 -4.82
C ASP A 297 -21.01 10.90 -4.85
N LEU A 298 -19.78 11.17 -4.38
CA LEU A 298 -19.18 12.49 -4.43
C LEU A 298 -18.99 12.97 -5.88
N GLN A 299 -18.49 12.08 -6.74
CA GLN A 299 -18.40 12.31 -8.18
C GLN A 299 -19.79 12.45 -8.79
N GLY A 300 -20.76 11.61 -8.42
CA GLY A 300 -22.14 11.67 -8.92
C GLY A 300 -22.85 12.96 -8.55
N VAL A 301 -22.68 13.47 -7.33
CA VAL A 301 -23.19 14.78 -6.89
C VAL A 301 -22.50 15.90 -7.68
N THR A 302 -21.17 15.87 -7.77
CA THR A 302 -20.38 16.88 -8.50
C THR A 302 -20.74 16.91 -9.99
N VAL A 303 -20.88 15.74 -10.62
CA VAL A 303 -21.26 15.56 -12.03
C VAL A 303 -22.70 16.00 -12.26
N LYS A 304 -23.66 15.58 -11.44
CA LYS A 304 -25.07 16.03 -11.58
C LYS A 304 -25.21 17.53 -11.38
N TRP A 305 -24.46 18.12 -10.46
CA TRP A 305 -24.47 19.56 -10.20
C TRP A 305 -23.80 20.35 -11.33
N ILE A 306 -22.67 19.88 -11.86
CA ILE A 306 -21.98 20.47 -13.02
C ILE A 306 -22.83 20.35 -14.29
N ILE A 307 -23.49 19.21 -14.52
CA ILE A 307 -24.42 19.01 -15.64
C ILE A 307 -25.61 19.97 -15.50
N GLY A 308 -26.23 20.05 -14.32
CA GLY A 308 -27.34 20.98 -14.06
C GLY A 308 -26.95 22.44 -14.28
N SER A 309 -25.78 22.84 -13.79
CA SER A 309 -25.22 24.18 -13.95
C SER A 309 -24.89 24.50 -15.42
N SER A 310 -24.33 23.53 -16.15
CA SER A 310 -23.97 23.67 -17.56
C SER A 310 -25.22 23.76 -18.45
N PHE A 311 -26.26 22.94 -18.17
CA PHE A 311 -27.55 23.04 -18.86
C PHE A 311 -28.23 24.38 -18.58
N ALA A 312 -28.20 24.87 -17.34
CA ALA A 312 -28.73 26.19 -17.00
C ALA A 312 -27.99 27.31 -17.75
N LEU A 313 -26.66 27.24 -17.86
CA LEU A 313 -25.84 28.18 -18.63
C LEU A 313 -26.15 28.13 -20.14
N ILE A 314 -26.34 26.94 -20.70
CA ILE A 314 -26.70 26.76 -22.12
C ILE A 314 -28.10 27.33 -22.37
N ILE A 315 -29.09 27.00 -21.53
CA ILE A 315 -30.46 27.54 -21.64
C ILE A 315 -30.43 29.07 -21.52
N LEU A 316 -29.68 29.62 -20.56
CA LEU A 316 -29.54 31.06 -20.38
C LEU A 316 -28.89 31.71 -21.62
N THR A 317 -27.86 31.08 -22.19
CA THR A 317 -27.19 31.53 -23.43
C THR A 317 -28.14 31.51 -24.62
N VAL A 318 -28.95 30.45 -24.76
CA VAL A 318 -29.98 30.33 -25.81
C VAL A 318 -31.09 31.35 -25.60
N MET A 319 -31.56 31.57 -24.36
CA MET A 319 -32.58 32.57 -24.04
C MET A 319 -32.10 34.00 -24.30
N LEU A 320 -30.85 34.32 -23.93
CA LEU A 320 -30.22 35.60 -24.25
C LEU A 320 -30.07 35.79 -25.76
N SER A 321 -29.68 34.74 -26.48
CA SER A 321 -29.58 34.74 -27.95
C SER A 321 -30.95 34.86 -28.64
N ALA A 322 -32.01 34.28 -28.07
CA ALA A 322 -33.36 34.30 -28.59
C ALA A 322 -34.08 35.63 -28.32
N ARG A 323 -33.91 36.23 -27.13
CA ARG A 323 -34.40 37.60 -26.83
C ARG A 323 -33.80 38.65 -27.77
N LEU A 324 -32.58 38.43 -28.28
CA LEU A 324 -31.91 39.33 -29.23
C LEU A 324 -32.48 39.25 -30.66
N LYS A 325 -33.26 38.22 -31.02
CA LYS A 325 -33.91 38.11 -32.33
C LYS A 325 -35.24 38.87 -32.46
N PHE A 326 -35.82 39.36 -31.34
CA PHE A 326 -37.15 40.00 -31.33
C PHE A 326 -37.16 41.54 -31.21
N LYS A 327 -36.03 42.21 -31.41
CA LYS A 327 -36.01 43.68 -31.57
C LYS A 327 -35.33 44.07 -32.89
N LYS A 328 -36.02 43.78 -33.99
CA LYS A 328 -35.83 44.46 -35.27
C LYS A 328 -36.39 45.88 -35.12
N LEU A 329 -35.53 46.87 -34.91
CA LEU A 329 -35.82 48.23 -35.32
C LEU A 329 -34.52 48.93 -35.67
N ASN A 330 -34.51 49.40 -36.91
CA ASN A 330 -33.45 50.09 -37.62
C ASN A 330 -32.96 51.33 -36.89
N ASP A 331 -31.77 51.72 -37.33
CA ASP A 331 -31.13 53.03 -37.25
C ASP A 331 -30.13 53.24 -36.11
N TRP A 332 -28.96 53.70 -36.58
CA TRP A 332 -27.74 54.15 -35.90
C TRP A 332 -26.59 53.15 -35.84
N TYR A 333 -25.81 53.22 -36.93
CA TYR A 333 -24.39 52.91 -36.99
C TYR A 333 -23.63 53.62 -35.86
N PHE A 334 -22.93 52.84 -35.03
CA PHE A 334 -21.57 53.05 -34.49
C PHE A 334 -21.37 52.14 -33.26
N PHE A 335 -21.32 50.83 -33.49
CA PHE A 335 -20.69 49.87 -32.58
C PHE A 335 -20.03 48.78 -33.43
N PRO A 336 -18.72 48.50 -33.28
CA PRO A 336 -18.12 47.36 -33.95
C PRO A 336 -18.78 46.07 -33.44
N ARG A 337 -19.11 45.17 -34.37
CA ARG A 337 -19.33 43.76 -34.04
C ARG A 337 -18.06 43.24 -33.34
N GLU A 338 -18.27 42.30 -32.41
CA GLU A 338 -17.24 41.48 -31.71
C GLU A 338 -16.80 41.97 -30.33
N PRO A 339 -17.58 41.60 -29.29
CA PRO A 339 -17.08 40.66 -28.27
C PRO A 339 -18.07 39.49 -27.99
N LYS A 340 -19.19 39.44 -28.72
CA LYS A 340 -20.33 38.55 -28.42
C LYS A 340 -20.13 37.11 -28.88
N VAL A 341 -19.35 36.89 -29.94
CA VAL A 341 -18.98 35.54 -30.42
C VAL A 341 -17.97 34.90 -29.47
N THR A 342 -17.08 35.70 -28.89
CA THR A 342 -16.02 35.26 -27.98
C THR A 342 -16.58 34.68 -26.68
N VAL A 343 -17.55 35.33 -26.05
CA VAL A 343 -18.16 34.83 -24.80
C VAL A 343 -18.97 33.56 -25.02
N ALA A 344 -19.73 33.47 -26.11
CA ALA A 344 -20.49 32.26 -26.45
C ALA A 344 -19.55 31.08 -26.79
N ALA A 345 -18.46 31.35 -27.51
CA ALA A 345 -17.42 30.35 -27.80
C ALA A 345 -16.67 29.91 -26.53
N ILE A 346 -16.42 30.82 -25.57
CA ILE A 346 -15.82 30.51 -24.27
C ILE A 346 -16.75 29.61 -23.45
N CYS A 347 -18.04 29.94 -23.34
CA CYS A 347 -19.01 29.10 -22.63
C CYS A 347 -19.18 27.73 -23.28
N PHE A 348 -19.18 27.65 -24.61
CA PHE A 348 -19.25 26.39 -25.36
C PHE A 348 -17.99 25.53 -25.18
N SER A 349 -16.81 26.16 -25.16
CA SER A 349 -15.53 25.46 -24.95
C SER A 349 -15.41 24.94 -23.52
N LEU A 350 -15.84 25.72 -22.52
CA LEU A 350 -15.88 25.27 -21.12
C LEU A 350 -16.87 24.11 -20.90
N SER A 351 -18.01 24.11 -21.60
CA SER A 351 -18.98 23.01 -21.49
C SER A 351 -18.51 21.73 -22.20
N ILE A 352 -17.83 21.82 -23.35
CA ILE A 352 -17.13 20.66 -23.96
C ILE A 352 -16.04 20.13 -23.01
N TYR A 353 -15.28 21.02 -22.37
CA TYR A 353 -14.23 20.65 -21.42
C TYR A 353 -14.78 19.88 -20.22
N CYS A 354 -15.90 20.33 -19.64
CA CYS A 354 -16.58 19.61 -18.56
C CYS A 354 -17.06 18.21 -19.02
N VAL A 355 -17.60 18.07 -20.24
CA VAL A 355 -18.06 16.78 -20.77
C VAL A 355 -16.91 15.79 -20.99
N LEU A 356 -15.77 16.25 -21.50
CA LEU A 356 -14.59 15.40 -21.69
C LEU A 356 -13.96 14.98 -20.35
N LEU A 357 -14.00 15.87 -19.34
CA LEU A 357 -13.59 15.53 -17.97
C LEU A 357 -14.47 14.43 -17.37
N ILE A 358 -15.79 14.50 -17.59
CA ILE A 358 -16.77 13.51 -17.12
C ILE A 358 -16.52 12.13 -17.76
N LEU A 359 -16.32 12.08 -19.09
CA LEU A 359 -16.08 10.81 -19.80
C LEU A 359 -14.76 10.14 -19.36
N GLY A 360 -13.72 10.92 -19.09
CA GLY A 360 -12.47 10.40 -18.54
C GLY A 360 -12.64 9.79 -17.15
N LEU A 361 -13.42 10.43 -16.28
CA LEU A 361 -13.69 9.95 -14.93
C LEU A 361 -14.61 8.71 -14.91
N GLU A 362 -15.66 8.66 -15.75
CA GLU A 362 -16.53 7.47 -15.87
C GLU A 362 -15.79 6.27 -16.46
N SER A 363 -14.89 6.47 -17.43
CA SER A 363 -14.11 5.38 -18.01
C SER A 363 -13.16 4.77 -16.97
N GLY A 364 -12.55 5.61 -16.12
CA GLY A 364 -11.73 5.18 -15.00
C GLY A 364 -12.54 4.43 -13.92
N ALA A 365 -13.71 4.94 -13.56
CA ALA A 365 -14.58 4.32 -12.55
C ALA A 365 -15.17 2.96 -13.01
N THR A 366 -15.53 2.84 -14.29
CA THR A 366 -16.06 1.58 -14.85
C THR A 366 -15.00 0.48 -14.86
N ALA A 367 -13.76 0.81 -15.23
CA ALA A 367 -12.65 -0.13 -15.21
C ALA A 367 -12.22 -0.54 -13.78
N VAL A 368 -12.34 0.35 -12.80
CA VAL A 368 -12.15 0.00 -11.37
C VAL A 368 -13.24 -0.95 -10.87
N ARG A 369 -14.48 -0.74 -11.31
CA ARG A 369 -15.63 -1.59 -10.94
C ARG A 369 -15.50 -3.00 -11.51
N GLU A 370 -15.12 -3.14 -12.78
CA GLU A 370 -14.88 -4.44 -13.40
C GLU A 370 -13.68 -5.17 -12.74
N GLY A 371 -12.62 -4.43 -12.36
CA GLY A 371 -11.49 -5.00 -11.62
C GLY A 371 -11.85 -5.54 -10.22
N TYR A 372 -12.82 -4.94 -9.51
CA TYR A 372 -13.26 -5.43 -8.20
C TYR A 372 -14.16 -6.68 -8.28
N ASP A 373 -14.98 -6.81 -9.32
CA ASP A 373 -15.91 -7.93 -9.51
C ASP A 373 -15.22 -9.16 -10.16
N GLU A 374 -14.14 -8.97 -10.93
CA GLU A 374 -13.31 -10.05 -11.50
C GLU A 374 -12.26 -10.55 -10.48
N GLY A 375 -12.74 -11.28 -9.48
CA GLY A 375 -11.96 -11.75 -8.34
C GLY A 375 -10.78 -12.68 -8.66
N GLY A 376 -9.58 -12.10 -8.76
CA GLY A 376 -8.26 -12.76 -8.72
C GLY A 376 -7.17 -11.86 -8.13
N CYS A 377 -5.92 -12.34 -8.07
CA CYS A 377 -4.74 -11.61 -7.61
C CYS A 377 -4.47 -10.34 -8.45
N ALA A 378 -5.10 -10.26 -9.62
CA ALA A 378 -4.95 -9.22 -10.64
C ALA A 378 -5.29 -7.79 -10.21
N THR A 379 -6.04 -7.58 -9.13
CA THR A 379 -6.47 -6.25 -8.65
C THR A 379 -5.31 -5.36 -8.22
N MET A 380 -4.23 -5.93 -7.68
CA MET A 380 -3.09 -5.13 -7.20
C MET A 380 -2.26 -4.49 -8.32
N ALA A 381 -2.12 -5.15 -9.48
CA ALA A 381 -1.34 -4.60 -10.60
C ALA A 381 -2.13 -3.54 -11.38
N ILE A 382 -3.45 -3.74 -11.51
CA ILE A 382 -4.34 -2.83 -12.23
C ILE A 382 -4.43 -1.48 -11.51
N GLU A 383 -4.36 -1.47 -10.17
CA GLU A 383 -4.41 -0.24 -9.36
C GLU A 383 -3.20 0.70 -9.60
N ALA A 384 -2.00 0.17 -9.88
CA ALA A 384 -0.79 0.97 -10.09
C ALA A 384 -0.73 1.63 -11.48
N ASP A 385 -0.99 0.85 -12.54
CA ASP A 385 -1.00 1.36 -13.92
C ASP A 385 -2.15 2.36 -14.16
N MET A 386 -3.30 2.15 -13.51
CA MET A 386 -4.44 3.07 -13.62
C MET A 386 -4.20 4.42 -12.93
N MET A 387 -3.39 4.46 -11.86
CA MET A 387 -2.99 5.70 -11.20
C MET A 387 -2.04 6.54 -12.06
N ASP A 388 -1.13 5.90 -12.80
CA ASP A 388 -0.24 6.59 -13.74
C ASP A 388 -0.97 7.12 -14.97
N ILE A 389 -2.00 6.40 -15.45
CA ILE A 389 -2.91 6.90 -16.48
C ILE A 389 -3.72 8.10 -15.96
N GLY A 390 -4.29 8.01 -14.75
CA GLY A 390 -5.02 9.10 -14.11
C GLY A 390 -4.16 10.36 -13.88
N ARG A 391 -2.91 10.20 -13.43
CA ARG A 391 -1.93 11.28 -13.28
C ARG A 391 -1.53 11.88 -14.63
N SER A 392 -1.28 11.05 -15.63
CA SER A 392 -0.92 11.50 -16.98
C SER A 392 -2.05 12.28 -17.64
N CYS A 393 -3.31 11.84 -17.47
CA CYS A 393 -4.49 12.58 -17.91
C CYS A 393 -4.64 13.92 -17.17
N ALA A 394 -4.46 13.95 -15.84
CA ALA A 394 -4.54 15.18 -15.05
C ALA A 394 -3.44 16.20 -15.43
N ILE A 395 -2.20 15.75 -15.65
CA ILE A 395 -1.08 16.60 -16.07
C ILE A 395 -1.31 17.13 -17.49
N ALA A 396 -1.73 16.28 -18.43
CA ALA A 396 -2.05 16.70 -19.79
C ALA A 396 -3.17 17.75 -19.82
N LEU A 397 -4.21 17.56 -19.00
CA LEU A 397 -5.34 18.50 -18.87
C LEU A 397 -4.93 19.82 -18.22
N ALA A 398 -4.02 19.81 -17.24
CA ALA A 398 -3.47 21.01 -16.62
C ALA A 398 -2.58 21.83 -17.58
N ILE A 399 -1.76 21.17 -18.39
CA ILE A 399 -0.93 21.82 -19.43
C ILE A 399 -1.82 22.50 -20.48
N ILE A 400 -2.85 21.79 -20.96
CA ILE A 400 -3.80 22.33 -21.94
C ILE A 400 -4.58 23.53 -21.35
N SER A 401 -5.00 23.44 -20.08
CA SER A 401 -5.65 24.55 -19.36
C SER A 401 -4.73 25.79 -19.27
N GLY A 402 -3.45 25.60 -18.95
CA GLY A 402 -2.46 26.67 -18.92
C GLY A 402 -2.26 27.36 -20.28
N ILE A 403 -2.18 26.59 -21.37
CA ILE A 403 -2.05 27.12 -22.74
C ILE A 403 -3.28 27.96 -23.12
N VAL A 404 -4.49 27.50 -22.79
CA VAL A 404 -5.73 28.23 -23.06
C VAL A 404 -5.80 29.51 -22.22
N HIS A 405 -5.40 29.47 -20.94
CA HIS A 405 -5.38 30.65 -20.06
C HIS A 405 -4.38 31.71 -20.55
N VAL A 406 -3.19 31.31 -20.99
CA VAL A 406 -2.19 32.21 -21.56
C VAL A 406 -2.67 32.79 -22.90
N GLY A 407 -3.32 32.00 -23.75
CA GLY A 407 -3.97 32.48 -24.97
C GLY A 407 -5.09 33.50 -24.68
N LEU A 408 -5.88 33.27 -23.62
CA LEU A 408 -6.94 34.16 -23.17
C LEU A 408 -6.38 35.50 -22.66
N MET A 409 -5.32 35.44 -21.85
CA MET A 409 -4.62 36.62 -21.33
C MET A 409 -3.97 37.40 -22.47
N TYR A 410 -3.36 36.72 -23.44
CA TYR A 410 -2.78 37.36 -24.63
C TYR A 410 -3.86 38.11 -25.42
N MET A 411 -5.00 37.49 -25.70
CA MET A 411 -6.11 38.14 -26.42
C MET A 411 -6.72 39.32 -25.66
N LEU A 412 -6.89 39.21 -24.33
CA LEU A 412 -7.36 40.31 -23.49
C LEU A 412 -6.36 41.47 -23.45
N ASN A 413 -5.06 41.18 -23.39
CA ASN A 413 -4.02 42.21 -23.32
C ASN A 413 -3.83 42.91 -24.68
N THR A 414 -3.89 42.18 -25.80
CA THR A 414 -3.85 42.79 -27.14
C THR A 414 -5.12 43.57 -27.47
N GLY A 415 -6.27 43.19 -26.90
CA GLY A 415 -7.54 43.93 -27.03
C GLY A 415 -7.60 45.22 -26.20
N MET A 416 -6.84 45.29 -25.09
CA MET A 416 -6.72 46.49 -24.26
C MET A 416 -5.64 47.46 -24.76
N ALA A 417 -4.62 46.99 -25.47
CA ALA A 417 -3.55 47.81 -26.05
C ALA A 417 -4.02 48.78 -27.16
N PHE A 418 -5.21 48.59 -27.72
CA PHE A 418 -5.80 49.49 -28.74
C PHE A 418 -6.68 50.62 -28.16
N ARG A 419 -6.69 50.83 -26.84
CA ARG A 419 -7.70 51.69 -26.18
C ARG A 419 -7.15 52.72 -25.18
N ARG A 420 -6.01 53.35 -25.51
CA ARG A 420 -5.51 54.58 -24.86
C ARG A 420 -4.70 55.38 -25.88
N GLU A 421 -4.96 56.70 -25.97
CA GLU A 421 -4.54 57.70 -26.99
C GLU A 421 -5.48 57.70 -28.21
N ASP A 422 -6.31 58.72 -28.53
CA ASP A 422 -6.27 60.17 -28.29
C ASP A 422 -7.68 60.75 -28.10
N HIS A 423 -7.82 61.75 -27.22
CA HIS A 423 -8.51 63.01 -27.53
C HIS A 423 -8.26 64.03 -26.41
N ASP A 424 -7.53 65.08 -26.78
CA ASP A 424 -7.03 66.19 -25.99
C ASP A 424 -8.07 66.94 -25.13
N MET A 425 -7.66 67.27 -23.91
CA MET A 425 -8.06 68.52 -23.24
C MET A 425 -7.14 69.63 -23.72
N LYS A 426 -7.68 70.78 -24.15
CA LYS A 426 -7.21 72.19 -23.93
C LYS A 426 -8.05 73.14 -24.79
N PHE A 427 -8.34 74.40 -24.45
CA PHE A 427 -8.29 75.30 -23.29
C PHE A 427 -8.79 76.65 -23.87
N ASP A 428 -9.49 77.49 -23.10
CA ASP A 428 -9.46 78.96 -23.25
C ASP A 428 -9.60 79.49 -21.81
N GLU A 429 -8.54 79.78 -21.07
CA GLU A 429 -7.58 80.90 -21.10
C GLU A 429 -7.87 81.93 -19.98
N TYR A 430 -6.84 82.15 -19.16
CA TYR A 430 -6.62 83.21 -18.16
C TYR A 430 -7.54 83.22 -16.92
N SER A 431 -7.11 82.73 -15.74
CA SER A 431 -6.05 83.27 -14.86
C SER A 431 -6.04 84.80 -14.79
N ASP A 432 -6.66 85.37 -13.74
CA ASP A 432 -6.21 86.62 -13.09
C ASP A 432 -7.14 87.08 -11.94
N LYS A 433 -7.63 86.18 -11.08
CA LYS A 433 -8.42 86.62 -9.91
C LYS A 433 -8.31 85.88 -8.58
N GLU A 434 -7.38 84.93 -8.41
CA GLU A 434 -7.24 84.24 -7.11
C GLU A 434 -5.82 84.27 -6.52
N ILE A 435 -5.01 85.26 -6.92
CA ILE A 435 -3.92 85.78 -6.09
C ILE A 435 -4.44 87.01 -5.31
N GLU A 436 -5.47 86.86 -4.46
CA GLU A 436 -5.73 87.85 -3.38
C GLU A 436 -6.71 87.43 -2.27
N MET A 437 -7.31 86.22 -2.23
CA MET A 437 -8.41 85.99 -1.25
C MET A 437 -8.42 84.63 -0.54
N GLN A 438 -7.25 84.02 -0.29
CA GLN A 438 -7.10 83.04 0.81
C GLN A 438 -5.83 83.30 1.65
N ARG A 439 -5.58 84.59 1.90
CA ARG A 439 -4.77 85.10 3.01
C ARG A 439 -5.63 85.47 4.24
N LEU A 440 -6.85 84.96 4.34
CA LEU A 440 -7.76 85.19 5.48
C LEU A 440 -8.69 83.99 5.69
N SER A 441 -8.17 82.88 6.22
CA SER A 441 -8.99 81.88 6.92
C SER A 441 -8.14 80.93 7.79
N ASN A 442 -7.00 81.40 8.29
CA ASN A 442 -6.26 80.83 9.41
C ASN A 442 -6.24 81.85 10.54
N GLU A 443 -7.42 82.16 11.08
CA GLU A 443 -7.67 82.64 12.45
C GLU A 443 -9.05 82.05 12.77
N GLY A 444 -9.18 80.98 13.55
CA GLY A 444 -9.03 81.00 14.99
C GLY A 444 -10.24 80.35 15.65
N MET A 445 -9.95 79.27 16.39
CA MET A 445 -10.54 78.96 17.70
C MET A 445 -11.98 78.43 17.84
N GLU A 446 -12.01 77.31 18.56
CA GLU A 446 -12.99 76.88 19.59
C GLU A 446 -14.15 77.85 19.91
N ASP A 447 -15.38 77.34 19.91
CA ASP A 447 -16.07 76.84 21.11
C ASP A 447 -17.56 76.62 20.78
N GLY A 448 -18.16 75.64 21.44
CA GLY A 448 -19.45 75.07 21.13
C GLY A 448 -20.67 75.87 21.61
N ARG A 449 -21.84 75.44 21.13
CA ARG A 449 -23.02 75.11 21.95
C ARG A 449 -24.21 74.72 21.05
N LYS A 450 -24.84 73.62 21.49
CA LYS A 450 -26.30 73.37 21.54
C LYS A 450 -27.12 73.49 20.25
N GLY A 451 -27.77 72.37 19.92
CA GLY A 451 -29.22 72.29 20.14
C GLY A 451 -30.13 72.19 18.91
N SER A 452 -30.85 71.06 18.88
CA SER A 452 -32.28 70.89 18.57
C SER A 452 -32.82 71.00 17.13
N ASN A 453 -33.49 69.89 16.76
CA ASN A 453 -34.86 69.77 16.22
C ASN A 453 -35.19 70.35 14.84
N SER A 454 -35.57 69.48 13.89
CA SER A 454 -36.95 69.28 13.36
C SER A 454 -37.39 70.40 12.41
N SER A 455 -38.06 70.22 11.27
CA SER A 455 -38.76 69.11 10.61
C SER A 455 -39.30 69.69 9.30
N ASP A 456 -39.54 68.81 8.32
CA ASP A 456 -40.52 68.91 7.23
C ASP A 456 -40.38 69.95 6.11
N GLY A 457 -40.54 69.49 4.86
CA GLY A 457 -40.88 70.36 3.74
C GLY A 457 -40.55 69.84 2.34
N LEU A 458 -41.46 69.03 1.80
CA LEU A 458 -41.78 68.80 0.38
C LEU A 458 -41.02 69.56 -0.73
N GLY A 459 -40.60 68.80 -1.76
CA GLY A 459 -40.85 69.17 -3.16
C GLY A 459 -39.65 69.33 -4.09
N GLY A 460 -39.66 68.60 -5.22
CA GLY A 460 -38.97 68.98 -6.46
C GLY A 460 -37.66 68.24 -6.77
N GLY A 461 -37.74 67.05 -7.36
CA GLY A 461 -36.58 66.29 -7.85
C GLY A 461 -36.63 66.08 -9.37
N VAL A 462 -35.88 66.92 -10.08
CA VAL A 462 -35.64 66.90 -11.52
C VAL A 462 -34.88 65.63 -11.94
N THR A 463 -35.37 65.00 -13.02
CA THR A 463 -34.83 63.91 -13.86
C THR A 463 -33.50 63.23 -13.47
N LYS A 464 -33.58 61.96 -13.03
CA LYS A 464 -32.46 60.99 -12.99
C LYS A 464 -32.15 60.46 -14.39
N VAL A 465 -30.91 60.62 -14.84
CA VAL A 465 -30.30 59.74 -15.84
C VAL A 465 -30.08 58.39 -15.16
N ALA A 466 -30.77 57.36 -15.65
CA ALA A 466 -30.71 56.02 -15.11
C ALA A 466 -29.40 55.33 -15.53
N ASP A 467 -28.50 55.11 -14.56
CA ASP A 467 -27.43 54.13 -14.68
C ASP A 467 -28.07 52.74 -14.82
N LYS A 468 -28.12 52.23 -16.05
CA LYS A 468 -28.43 50.84 -16.33
C LYS A 468 -27.14 50.04 -16.15
N SER A 469 -26.87 49.57 -14.93
CA SER A 469 -26.03 48.38 -14.79
C SER A 469 -26.70 47.26 -15.59
N CYS A 470 -25.95 46.69 -16.54
CA CYS A 470 -26.47 45.62 -17.37
C CYS A 470 -26.70 44.41 -16.46
N MET A 471 -27.95 43.96 -16.30
CA MET A 471 -28.30 42.76 -15.51
C MET A 471 -27.41 41.55 -15.81
N CYS A 472 -26.83 41.46 -17.00
CA CYS A 472 -25.86 40.41 -17.35
C CYS A 472 -24.54 40.52 -16.56
N CYS A 473 -24.02 41.72 -16.29
CA CYS A 473 -22.79 41.91 -15.53
C CYS A 473 -23.01 41.59 -14.05
N ASP A 474 -24.14 42.05 -13.47
CA ASP A 474 -24.48 41.77 -12.08
C ASP A 474 -24.71 40.27 -11.84
N PHE A 475 -25.32 39.57 -12.83
CA PHE A 475 -25.51 38.11 -12.77
C PHE A 475 -24.21 37.33 -13.02
N LEU A 476 -23.30 37.84 -13.87
CA LEU A 476 -21.97 37.23 -14.07
C LEU A 476 -21.12 37.35 -12.79
N ILE A 477 -21.15 38.52 -12.14
CA ILE A 477 -20.49 38.76 -10.86
C ILE A 477 -21.09 37.86 -9.79
N PHE A 478 -22.42 37.73 -9.74
CA PHE A 478 -23.09 36.81 -8.81
C PHE A 478 -22.66 35.35 -9.04
N THR A 479 -22.60 34.90 -10.30
CA THR A 479 -22.15 33.54 -10.66
C THR A 479 -20.67 33.32 -10.31
N LEU A 480 -19.82 34.33 -10.54
CA LEU A 480 -18.40 34.28 -10.20
C LEU A 480 -18.18 34.22 -8.68
N LEU A 481 -18.88 35.05 -7.93
CA LEU A 481 -18.84 35.06 -6.46
C LEU A 481 -19.41 33.75 -5.87
N HIS A 482 -20.46 33.19 -6.47
CA HIS A 482 -21.02 31.91 -6.07
C HIS A 482 -20.05 30.75 -6.34
N ASN A 483 -19.36 30.75 -7.49
CA ASN A 483 -18.32 29.77 -7.79
C ASN A 483 -17.10 29.90 -6.87
N ILE A 484 -16.67 31.13 -6.55
CA ILE A 484 -15.59 31.38 -5.58
C ILE A 484 -15.99 30.86 -4.19
N PHE A 485 -17.24 31.11 -3.76
CA PHE A 485 -17.76 30.64 -2.49
C PHE A 485 -17.79 29.10 -2.41
N ILE A 486 -18.18 28.43 -3.49
CA ILE A 486 -18.17 26.96 -3.56
C ILE A 486 -16.73 26.41 -3.56
N VAL A 487 -15.80 27.04 -4.28
CA VAL A 487 -14.38 26.66 -4.26
C VAL A 487 -13.79 26.82 -2.86
N LEU A 488 -14.15 27.88 -2.13
CA LEU A 488 -13.72 28.08 -0.74
C LEU A 488 -14.30 27.00 0.19
N ILE A 489 -15.57 26.60 0.01
CA ILE A 489 -16.16 25.48 0.77
C ILE A 489 -15.44 24.18 0.46
N LEU A 490 -15.11 23.90 -0.81
CA LEU A 490 -14.35 22.71 -1.20
C LEU A 490 -12.94 22.73 -0.61
N ILE A 491 -12.25 23.87 -0.62
CA ILE A 491 -10.93 24.03 0.01
C ILE A 491 -11.04 23.79 1.52
N LEU A 492 -12.06 24.31 2.19
CA LEU A 492 -12.28 24.11 3.62
C LEU A 492 -12.66 22.66 3.95
N ALA A 493 -13.44 21.99 3.09
CA ALA A 493 -13.78 20.57 3.24
C ALA A 493 -12.55 19.68 3.04
N VAL A 494 -11.72 19.96 2.03
CA VAL A 494 -10.44 19.28 1.79
C VAL A 494 -9.46 19.54 2.93
N ALA A 495 -9.37 20.78 3.42
CA ALA A 495 -8.53 21.13 4.56
C ALA A 495 -9.02 20.47 5.86
N SER A 496 -10.33 20.37 6.07
CA SER A 496 -10.91 19.66 7.21
C SER A 496 -10.70 18.15 7.10
N ALA A 497 -10.84 17.57 5.92
CA ALA A 497 -10.54 16.16 5.67
C ALA A 497 -9.04 15.89 5.88
N ALA A 498 -8.16 16.74 5.35
CA ALA A 498 -6.71 16.67 5.57
C ALA A 498 -6.33 16.83 7.06
N ASN A 499 -7.01 17.71 7.80
CA ASN A 499 -6.77 17.91 9.23
C ASN A 499 -7.35 16.78 10.09
N HIS A 500 -8.41 16.11 9.63
CA HIS A 500 -8.96 14.90 10.26
C HIS A 500 -8.08 13.68 9.99
N LEU A 501 -7.59 13.52 8.75
CA LEU A 501 -6.57 12.54 8.34
C LEU A 501 -5.24 12.73 9.09
N ALA A 502 -4.94 13.96 9.52
CA ALA A 502 -3.76 14.26 10.35
C ALA A 502 -3.95 13.87 11.84
N ASN A 503 -5.17 13.57 12.29
CA ASN A 503 -5.46 13.22 13.68
C ASN A 503 -5.30 11.70 13.89
N LYS A 504 -4.32 11.33 14.73
CA LYS A 504 -3.67 10.01 14.88
C LYS A 504 -4.53 8.84 15.43
N THR A 505 -5.85 8.84 15.23
CA THR A 505 -6.76 7.83 15.81
C THR A 505 -7.38 6.85 14.80
N GLU A 506 -7.13 7.01 13.49
CA GLU A 506 -7.69 6.12 12.45
C GLU A 506 -6.68 5.11 11.84
N THR A 507 -5.41 5.07 12.24
CA THR A 507 -4.38 4.24 11.56
C THR A 507 -4.39 2.76 11.94
N TYR A 508 -4.51 2.42 13.23
CA TYR A 508 -4.53 1.00 13.66
C TYR A 508 -5.88 0.32 13.41
N ALA A 509 -7.00 1.00 13.63
CA ALA A 509 -8.32 0.39 13.48
C ALA A 509 -8.56 -0.12 12.04
N MET A 510 -8.09 0.64 11.05
CA MET A 510 -8.24 0.26 9.66
C MET A 510 -7.25 -0.85 9.26
N PHE A 511 -6.02 -0.82 9.79
CA PHE A 511 -5.06 -1.92 9.68
C PHE A 511 -5.61 -3.22 10.23
N HIS A 512 -6.17 -3.11 11.43
CA HIS A 512 -6.82 -4.19 12.12
C HIS A 512 -7.98 -4.75 11.30
N ASP A 513 -8.93 -3.91 10.87
CA ASP A 513 -10.11 -4.36 10.13
C ASP A 513 -9.74 -5.08 8.82
N GLU A 514 -8.70 -4.60 8.13
CA GLU A 514 -8.23 -5.23 6.89
C GLU A 514 -7.65 -6.62 7.15
N LEU A 515 -6.67 -6.74 8.07
CA LEU A 515 -6.04 -8.02 8.35
C LEU A 515 -7.01 -9.00 9.01
N TYR A 516 -7.80 -8.55 9.98
CA TYR A 516 -8.81 -9.37 10.65
C TYR A 516 -9.79 -9.96 9.64
N GLY A 517 -10.28 -9.16 8.70
CA GLY A 517 -11.20 -9.60 7.65
C GLY A 517 -10.53 -10.48 6.59
N LYS A 518 -9.33 -10.14 6.12
CA LYS A 518 -8.63 -10.88 5.06
C LYS A 518 -8.07 -12.21 5.54
N TRP A 519 -7.60 -12.26 6.77
CA TRP A 519 -7.07 -13.48 7.38
C TRP A 519 -8.15 -14.30 8.09
N MET A 520 -9.40 -13.83 8.04
CA MET A 520 -10.57 -14.54 8.55
C MET A 520 -10.39 -14.99 10.01
N LEU A 521 -9.81 -14.14 10.87
CA LEU A 521 -9.46 -14.52 12.25
C LEU A 521 -10.68 -14.80 13.13
N GLN A 522 -11.86 -14.36 12.71
CA GLN A 522 -13.15 -14.74 13.28
C GLN A 522 -13.48 -16.24 13.10
N ASN A 523 -12.86 -16.90 12.11
CA ASN A 523 -13.08 -18.30 11.80
C ASN A 523 -11.98 -19.14 12.47
N HIS A 524 -12.37 -19.98 13.43
CA HIS A 524 -11.46 -20.83 14.19
C HIS A 524 -11.29 -22.23 13.58
N ASN A 525 -11.25 -22.32 12.25
CA ASN A 525 -11.18 -23.61 11.55
C ASN A 525 -9.76 -24.18 11.46
N ALA A 526 -8.75 -23.30 11.45
CA ALA A 526 -7.34 -23.65 11.47
C ALA A 526 -6.50 -22.46 11.96
N PRO A 527 -5.29 -22.68 12.48
CA PRO A 527 -4.38 -21.61 12.86
C PRO A 527 -3.95 -20.76 11.66
N VAL A 528 -3.76 -19.47 11.90
CA VAL A 528 -3.12 -18.55 10.95
C VAL A 528 -1.70 -18.26 11.46
N LEU A 529 -0.72 -18.60 10.64
CA LEU A 529 0.69 -18.30 10.84
C LEU A 529 1.07 -17.17 9.87
N VAL A 530 1.73 -16.12 10.36
CA VAL A 530 2.25 -15.07 9.49
C VAL A 530 3.62 -15.51 8.96
N GLY A 531 3.66 -16.07 7.75
CA GLY A 531 4.85 -16.69 7.16
C GLY A 531 5.94 -15.69 6.78
N GLU A 532 5.55 -14.47 6.42
CA GLU A 532 6.47 -13.39 6.11
C GLU A 532 5.91 -12.02 6.46
N PHE A 533 6.74 -11.25 7.15
CA PHE A 533 6.58 -9.84 7.43
C PHE A 533 7.93 -9.30 7.86
N GLY A 534 8.14 -8.00 7.69
CA GLY A 534 9.41 -7.40 8.06
C GLY A 534 9.46 -5.92 7.74
N THR A 535 10.51 -5.26 8.24
CA THR A 535 10.75 -3.84 7.95
C THR A 535 12.23 -3.58 7.74
N GLY A 536 12.52 -2.76 6.73
CA GLY A 536 13.86 -2.25 6.46
C GLY A 536 14.21 -1.00 7.26
N SER A 537 13.28 -0.43 8.04
CA SER A 537 13.53 0.86 8.71
C SER A 537 14.17 0.71 10.08
N ASP A 538 15.03 1.67 10.40
CA ASP A 538 15.56 1.99 11.72
C ASP A 538 14.73 3.04 12.47
N GLY A 539 13.54 3.39 11.96
CA GLY A 539 12.73 4.50 12.44
C GLY A 539 12.90 5.80 11.63
N SER A 540 13.70 5.78 10.56
CA SER A 540 13.86 6.92 9.63
C SER A 540 12.62 7.22 8.79
N SER A 541 11.73 6.24 8.60
CA SER A 541 10.44 6.41 7.94
C SER A 541 9.33 6.30 8.97
N THR A 542 8.55 7.38 9.12
CA THR A 542 7.34 7.40 9.96
C THR A 542 6.38 6.30 9.53
N ALA A 543 6.26 6.12 8.23
CA ALA A 543 5.45 5.08 7.62
C ALA A 543 5.89 3.68 8.12
N GLU A 544 7.15 3.29 7.90
CA GLU A 544 7.67 1.97 8.32
C GLU A 544 7.50 1.73 9.82
N THR A 545 7.71 2.78 10.61
CA THR A 545 7.52 2.76 12.06
C THR A 545 6.06 2.49 12.43
N ASP A 546 5.11 3.16 11.79
CA ASP A 546 3.67 2.99 12.05
C ASP A 546 3.20 1.58 11.67
N TYR A 547 3.68 1.05 10.54
CA TYR A 547 3.41 -0.34 10.15
C TYR A 547 3.96 -1.32 11.18
N TRP A 548 5.23 -1.14 11.61
CA TRP A 548 5.84 -2.06 12.56
C TRP A 548 5.07 -2.08 13.88
N TYR A 549 4.68 -0.89 14.36
CA TYR A 549 3.84 -0.77 15.55
C TYR A 549 2.47 -1.45 15.38
N ALA A 550 1.79 -1.21 14.26
CA ALA A 550 0.49 -1.82 13.99
C ALA A 550 0.60 -3.35 13.87
N MET A 551 1.59 -3.85 13.15
CA MET A 551 1.81 -5.27 12.92
C MET A 551 2.16 -6.01 14.21
N THR A 552 3.12 -5.52 14.99
CA THR A 552 3.49 -6.12 16.29
C THR A 552 2.35 -6.07 17.29
N ARG A 553 1.59 -4.96 17.34
CA ARG A 553 0.37 -4.88 18.16
C ARG A 553 -0.66 -5.93 17.75
N PHE A 554 -0.90 -6.10 16.45
CA PHE A 554 -1.88 -7.05 15.93
C PHE A 554 -1.47 -8.51 16.19
N LEU A 555 -0.21 -8.86 15.95
CA LEU A 555 0.34 -10.18 16.29
C LEU A 555 0.17 -10.51 17.78
N LYS A 556 0.36 -9.51 18.65
CA LYS A 556 0.17 -9.66 20.09
C LYS A 556 -1.31 -9.79 20.48
N GLU A 557 -2.17 -8.98 19.89
CA GLU A 557 -3.61 -8.95 20.20
C GLU A 557 -4.30 -10.29 19.88
N TYR A 558 -3.84 -10.97 18.83
CA TYR A 558 -4.38 -12.25 18.37
C TYR A 558 -3.51 -13.46 18.68
N ASP A 559 -2.39 -13.26 19.37
CA ASP A 559 -1.40 -14.29 19.71
C ASP A 559 -0.95 -15.15 18.51
N LEU A 560 -0.75 -14.52 17.35
CA LEU A 560 -0.48 -15.25 16.10
C LEU A 560 0.94 -15.83 16.07
N ASN A 561 1.05 -17.04 15.52
CA ASN A 561 2.34 -17.63 15.13
C ASN A 561 2.97 -16.80 14.01
N TYR A 562 4.30 -16.73 13.94
CA TYR A 562 4.96 -15.86 12.97
C TYR A 562 6.31 -16.39 12.50
N ALA A 563 6.72 -15.98 11.31
CA ALA A 563 8.05 -16.14 10.76
C ALA A 563 8.56 -14.80 10.20
N TYR A 564 9.47 -14.15 10.93
CA TYR A 564 10.02 -12.85 10.50
C TYR A 564 10.92 -13.01 9.27
N TRP A 565 10.79 -12.11 8.30
CA TRP A 565 11.68 -12.05 7.14
C TRP A 565 12.74 -10.95 7.29
N PRO A 566 14.04 -11.29 7.29
CA PRO A 566 14.65 -12.60 7.55
C PRO A 566 15.71 -12.55 8.67
N TRP A 567 16.25 -13.71 9.05
CA TRP A 567 17.47 -13.77 9.88
C TRP A 567 18.66 -13.13 9.16
N ASN A 568 18.79 -13.40 7.86
CA ASN A 568 19.94 -13.16 7.00
C ASN A 568 20.56 -11.76 7.09
N GLY A 569 21.89 -11.66 7.13
CA GLY A 569 22.62 -10.40 7.01
C GLY A 569 22.97 -10.01 5.56
N GLU A 570 23.05 -11.00 4.68
CA GLU A 570 23.38 -10.85 3.26
C GLU A 570 22.52 -11.75 2.36
N ARG A 571 22.39 -11.34 1.11
CA ARG A 571 21.72 -12.02 0.00
C ARG A 571 22.70 -12.31 -1.12
N TRP A 572 22.68 -13.52 -1.69
CA TRP A 572 23.41 -13.81 -2.93
C TRP A 572 22.84 -13.02 -4.11
N ASN A 573 23.70 -12.38 -4.90
CA ASN A 573 23.30 -11.75 -6.16
C ASN A 573 24.02 -12.45 -7.31
N ASN A 574 23.24 -13.20 -8.10
CA ASN A 574 23.74 -14.01 -9.20
C ASN A 574 24.29 -13.18 -10.38
N SER A 575 23.88 -11.93 -10.55
CA SER A 575 24.44 -11.04 -11.58
C SER A 575 25.84 -10.55 -11.22
N THR A 576 26.09 -10.29 -9.94
CA THR A 576 27.41 -9.83 -9.45
C THR A 576 28.29 -10.95 -8.91
N LEU A 577 27.74 -12.17 -8.77
CA LEU A 577 28.37 -13.33 -8.13
C LEU A 577 28.95 -13.00 -6.75
N ALA A 578 28.17 -12.25 -5.96
CA ALA A 578 28.60 -11.74 -4.67
C ALA A 578 27.43 -11.62 -3.70
N PHE A 579 27.73 -11.73 -2.41
CA PHE A 579 26.80 -11.42 -1.34
C PHE A 579 26.63 -9.90 -1.18
N GLN A 580 25.39 -9.47 -1.03
CA GLN A 580 25.01 -8.07 -0.87
C GLN A 580 24.20 -7.90 0.41
N ASN A 581 24.25 -6.72 1.02
CA ASN A 581 23.53 -6.42 2.25
C ASN A 581 22.02 -6.74 2.16
N GLU A 582 21.52 -7.56 3.08
CA GLU A 582 20.08 -7.83 3.25
C GLU A 582 19.50 -6.76 4.19
N GLY A 583 18.78 -5.81 3.61
CA GLY A 583 18.27 -4.63 4.32
C GLY A 583 17.21 -4.97 5.37
N TYR A 584 16.46 -6.06 5.21
CA TYR A 584 15.41 -6.47 6.15
C TYR A 584 15.96 -7.37 7.28
N GLY A 585 17.20 -7.83 7.14
CA GLY A 585 17.89 -8.76 8.02
C GLY A 585 17.92 -8.38 9.50
N LEU A 586 17.73 -9.38 10.37
CA LEU A 586 17.94 -9.22 11.82
C LEU A 586 19.41 -9.10 12.20
N VAL A 587 20.33 -9.67 11.41
CA VAL A 587 21.79 -9.53 11.60
C VAL A 587 22.43 -8.65 10.54
N LYS A 588 23.65 -8.18 10.82
CA LYS A 588 24.50 -7.46 9.87
C LYS A 588 25.28 -8.44 8.97
N GLU A 589 26.02 -7.91 8.02
CA GLU A 589 26.84 -8.68 7.07
C GLU A 589 27.98 -9.50 7.72
N ASP A 590 28.23 -9.30 9.02
CA ASP A 590 29.13 -10.14 9.82
C ASP A 590 28.45 -11.42 10.35
N TRP A 591 27.13 -11.54 10.18
CA TRP A 591 26.31 -12.66 10.65
C TRP A 591 26.44 -12.92 12.16
N ALA A 592 26.74 -11.86 12.92
CA ALA A 592 26.98 -11.92 14.36
C ALA A 592 26.32 -10.75 15.08
N THR A 593 26.42 -9.55 14.53
CA THR A 593 25.87 -8.35 15.16
C THR A 593 24.39 -8.22 14.83
N ILE A 594 23.53 -8.18 15.85
CA ILE A 594 22.12 -7.84 15.67
C ILE A 594 22.02 -6.44 15.06
N ARG A 595 21.39 -6.34 13.89
CA ARG A 595 21.22 -5.10 13.13
C ARG A 595 20.27 -4.14 13.86
N ARG A 596 19.16 -4.67 14.38
CA ARG A 596 18.08 -3.88 14.98
C ARG A 596 17.62 -4.52 16.31
N PRO A 597 18.30 -4.22 17.43
CA PRO A 597 17.95 -4.80 18.73
C PRO A 597 16.50 -4.53 19.16
N LYS A 598 15.95 -3.36 18.81
CA LYS A 598 14.54 -3.04 19.10
C LYS A 598 13.57 -4.01 18.41
N ILE A 599 13.78 -4.30 17.13
CA ILE A 599 12.93 -5.23 16.37
C ILE A 599 13.00 -6.64 16.98
N VAL A 600 14.21 -7.11 17.28
CA VAL A 600 14.39 -8.40 17.94
C VAL A 600 13.66 -8.43 19.29
N ASN A 601 13.83 -7.41 20.13
CA ASN A 601 13.14 -7.34 21.41
C ASN A 601 11.61 -7.29 21.27
N ASP A 602 11.09 -6.54 20.30
CA ASP A 602 9.65 -6.46 20.02
C ASP A 602 9.11 -7.84 19.61
N LEU A 603 9.86 -8.59 18.78
CA LEU A 603 9.50 -9.96 18.36
C LEU A 603 9.52 -10.95 19.53
N ILE A 604 10.60 -10.96 20.32
CA ILE A 604 10.72 -11.88 21.47
C ILE A 604 9.63 -11.59 22.52
N ALA A 605 9.23 -10.33 22.69
CA ALA A 605 8.11 -9.95 23.57
C ALA A 605 6.71 -10.37 23.07
N LEU A 606 6.62 -10.97 21.87
CA LEU A 606 5.42 -11.67 21.39
C LEU A 606 5.34 -13.12 21.86
N ASN A 607 6.41 -13.64 22.49
CA ASN A 607 6.46 -15.01 23.00
C ASN A 607 5.92 -15.12 24.44
N ASP A 608 5.77 -13.98 25.12
CA ASP A 608 5.16 -13.82 26.45
C ASP A 608 3.68 -13.45 26.34
#